data_AF-A0A2T6D9U1-F1
#
_entry.id   AF-A0A2T6D9U1-F1
#
_cell.length_a   1.000
_cell.length_b   1.000
_cell.length_c   1.000
_cell.angle_alpha   90.00
_cell.angle_beta   90.00
_cell.angle_gamma   90.00
#
_symmetry.space_group_name_H-M   'P 1'
#
loop_
_entity.id
_entity.type
_entity.pdbx_description
1 polymer ?
#
loop_
_entity_poly.entity_id
_entity_poly.type
_entity_poly.pdbx_seq_one_letter_code
_entity_poly.pdbx_strand_id
1 'polypeptide(L)'
;MKSPYRNSPCLAVILCATLTTLLLPKDAFSQTTYTWSGGGADQLWSNSANWSGGTAPAGASGSTDAIVLGLTTGATAPVVDAHSPWYLQTLSFLSGAGNVTLTGNDLNFTSTTVVSTTVINANVAGTFSHSIANNITLANWNVIRSGTQSGGNLTLTGNITSGSGSNTIVFRGVGNASSVTGVIGGSSTSKVNVQKFDSGTWTFSNASNRIASFIAGGGKTVIGGNNALGDGVVLSIGNTSGIGNIQVDLNGYSQRLGGLTGVTNDNASNREIVTNSSATLSTLTYERTTATGNQTFGGQITGNIALVKRGSNTLTLTADGIHANSGENTYTGSTTIAEGTLLLSGGAVLSNTSAITVDSGAVFDVSQTTSGFTVKATQSIGGAGKVLSTSKTLTLNGALKPSGTLTVDGGALALGSSATFTFTLGTTSDSILLTNGATLALGSGTLGFSDFAFTTGAGFASGTYVLISGASSLTGSLDAANLTGSLGSYTGTLAIDGSNLVLNVVPEPGSTALVALGSLLVIVIRRRHSVA
;
A
#
# COMPACT_ATOMS: atom_id res chain seq x y z
N MET A 1 25.71 -61.47 -0.84
CA MET A 1 24.24 -61.54 -0.86
C MET A 1 23.73 -60.28 -1.54
N LYS A 2 23.23 -60.43 -2.77
CA LYS A 2 22.81 -59.36 -3.69
C LYS A 2 21.43 -59.75 -4.22
N SER A 3 20.44 -58.87 -4.13
CA SER A 3 19.25 -58.78 -5.02
C SER A 3 18.29 -57.69 -4.48
N PRO A 4 17.49 -56.97 -5.29
CA PRO A 4 17.88 -56.35 -6.56
C PRO A 4 17.30 -54.92 -6.75
N TYR A 5 18.05 -54.11 -7.48
CA TYR A 5 17.50 -53.11 -8.41
C TYR A 5 16.72 -53.84 -9.51
N ARG A 6 15.49 -53.40 -9.83
CA ARG A 6 14.81 -53.83 -11.05
C ARG A 6 15.19 -52.92 -12.22
N ASN A 7 15.76 -53.55 -13.24
CA ASN A 7 16.21 -53.04 -14.52
C ASN A 7 15.05 -52.83 -15.51
N SER A 8 15.12 -51.70 -16.25
CA SER A 8 14.97 -51.57 -17.73
C SER A 8 13.58 -51.74 -18.38
N PRO A 9 13.41 -51.38 -19.68
CA PRO A 9 13.79 -50.16 -20.42
C PRO A 9 12.64 -49.62 -21.31
N CYS A 10 12.89 -48.49 -22.00
CA CYS A 10 12.09 -47.94 -23.10
C CYS A 10 11.59 -48.97 -24.11
N LEU A 11 10.30 -48.90 -24.45
CA LEU A 11 9.77 -49.43 -25.71
C LEU A 11 8.90 -48.34 -26.36
N ALA A 12 9.41 -47.74 -27.42
CA ALA A 12 8.65 -46.86 -28.30
C ALA A 12 7.64 -47.72 -29.08
N VAL A 13 6.35 -47.51 -28.81
CA VAL A 13 5.27 -48.09 -29.62
C VAL A 13 4.77 -47.00 -30.56
N ILE A 14 5.17 -47.12 -31.82
CA ILE A 14 4.52 -46.50 -32.98
C ILE A 14 3.13 -47.14 -33.08
N LEU A 15 2.07 -46.38 -32.79
CA LEU A 15 0.70 -46.82 -33.08
C LEU A 15 0.18 -46.05 -34.30
N CYS A 16 0.06 -46.80 -35.38
CA CYS A 16 -0.51 -46.47 -36.66
C CYS A 16 -1.95 -45.93 -36.50
N ALA A 17 -2.21 -44.73 -37.02
CA ALA A 17 -3.55 -44.14 -37.07
C ALA A 17 -4.42 -44.90 -38.07
N THR A 18 -5.40 -45.65 -37.55
CA THR A 18 -6.56 -46.07 -38.34
C THR A 18 -7.71 -45.14 -38.01
N LEU A 19 -8.15 -44.41 -39.04
CA LEU A 19 -9.27 -43.48 -39.04
C LEU A 19 -10.56 -44.24 -38.74
N THR A 20 -10.91 -44.35 -37.46
CA THR A 20 -12.25 -44.70 -37.02
C THR A 20 -12.95 -43.40 -36.66
N THR A 21 -13.98 -43.06 -37.43
CA THR A 21 -14.92 -41.98 -37.14
C THR A 21 -15.65 -42.29 -35.83
N LEU A 22 -15.03 -41.90 -34.72
CA LEU A 22 -15.71 -41.76 -33.44
C LEU A 22 -16.58 -40.52 -33.57
N LEU A 23 -17.88 -40.71 -33.84
CA LEU A 23 -18.88 -39.67 -33.67
C LEU A 23 -18.85 -39.24 -32.19
N LEU A 24 -18.08 -38.19 -31.90
CA LEU A 24 -18.32 -37.36 -30.74
C LEU A 24 -19.76 -36.83 -30.87
N PRO A 25 -20.57 -36.82 -29.80
CA PRO A 25 -21.86 -36.15 -29.82
C PRO A 25 -21.64 -34.71 -30.28
N LYS A 26 -22.30 -34.36 -31.39
CA LYS A 26 -22.44 -33.01 -31.92
C LYS A 26 -23.33 -32.20 -30.96
N ASP A 27 -22.79 -31.90 -29.78
CA ASP A 27 -23.30 -30.87 -28.89
C ASP A 27 -22.20 -29.81 -28.65
N ALA A 28 -21.50 -29.45 -29.73
CA ALA A 28 -20.92 -28.13 -29.83
C ALA A 28 -22.08 -27.17 -30.14
N PHE A 29 -22.63 -26.50 -29.13
CA PHE A 29 -23.52 -25.36 -29.36
C PHE A 29 -22.81 -24.39 -30.31
N SER A 30 -23.36 -24.19 -31.50
CA SER A 30 -22.81 -23.27 -32.50
C SER A 30 -23.12 -21.85 -32.03
N GLN A 31 -22.10 -21.12 -31.55
CA GLN A 31 -22.20 -19.69 -31.29
C GLN A 31 -22.71 -18.98 -32.56
N THR A 32 -23.83 -18.26 -32.46
CA THR A 32 -24.34 -17.44 -33.57
C THR A 32 -23.94 -15.99 -33.33
N THR A 33 -23.34 -15.36 -34.34
CA THR A 33 -22.86 -13.98 -34.25
C THR A 33 -23.88 -13.01 -34.84
N TYR A 34 -24.31 -12.04 -34.04
CA TYR A 34 -25.21 -10.96 -34.45
C TYR A 34 -24.44 -9.64 -34.45
N THR A 35 -24.48 -8.94 -35.59
CA THR A 35 -23.78 -7.65 -35.74
C THR A 35 -24.80 -6.52 -35.76
N TRP A 36 -24.66 -5.59 -34.81
CA TRP A 36 -25.49 -4.39 -34.74
C TRP A 36 -25.15 -3.45 -35.90
N SER A 37 -26.14 -3.15 -36.74
CA SER A 37 -26.07 -2.19 -37.84
C SER A 37 -26.70 -0.84 -37.49
N GLY A 38 -27.67 -0.81 -36.56
CA GLY A 38 -28.44 0.39 -36.21
C GLY A 38 -29.30 0.92 -37.38
N GLY A 39 -29.69 0.04 -38.31
CA GLY A 39 -30.45 0.41 -39.51
C GLY A 39 -31.96 0.60 -39.31
N GLY A 40 -32.49 0.31 -38.13
CA GLY A 40 -33.90 0.49 -37.78
C GLY A 40 -34.26 1.92 -37.40
N ALA A 41 -35.55 2.15 -37.13
CA ALA A 41 -36.08 3.46 -36.74
C ALA A 41 -35.86 3.82 -35.26
N ASP A 42 -35.40 2.87 -34.46
CA ASP A 42 -35.16 2.98 -33.02
C ASP A 42 -33.79 2.36 -32.66
N GLN A 43 -33.46 2.33 -31.36
CA GLN A 43 -32.20 1.79 -30.86
C GLN A 43 -32.36 0.45 -30.13
N LEU A 44 -33.48 -0.25 -30.32
CA LEU A 44 -33.84 -1.41 -29.52
C LEU A 44 -33.20 -2.70 -30.06
N TRP A 45 -32.67 -3.54 -29.15
CA TRP A 45 -32.16 -4.88 -29.48
C TRP A 45 -33.25 -5.81 -30.01
N SER A 46 -34.49 -5.63 -29.57
CA SER A 46 -35.64 -6.41 -30.06
C SER A 46 -36.02 -6.10 -31.53
N ASN A 47 -35.62 -4.95 -32.06
CA ASN A 47 -35.94 -4.56 -33.44
C ASN A 47 -34.96 -5.22 -34.43
N SER A 48 -35.46 -6.17 -35.23
CA SER A 48 -34.64 -6.95 -36.16
C SER A 48 -33.99 -6.11 -37.27
N ALA A 49 -34.54 -4.93 -37.60
CA ALA A 49 -33.96 -4.01 -38.58
C ALA A 49 -32.64 -3.39 -38.12
N ASN A 50 -32.36 -3.39 -36.80
CA ASN A 50 -31.11 -2.91 -36.24
C ASN A 50 -29.94 -3.91 -36.34
N TRP A 51 -30.20 -5.11 -36.87
CA TRP A 51 -29.22 -6.18 -36.98
C TRP A 51 -28.90 -6.49 -38.43
N SER A 52 -27.62 -6.73 -38.72
CA SER A 52 -27.19 -7.22 -40.02
C SER A 52 -27.89 -8.54 -40.35
N GLY A 53 -28.49 -8.64 -41.53
CA GLY A 53 -29.31 -9.79 -41.93
C GLY A 53 -30.76 -9.74 -41.43
N GLY A 54 -31.19 -8.67 -40.77
CA GLY A 54 -32.60 -8.42 -40.45
C GLY A 54 -33.18 -9.36 -39.39
N THR A 55 -32.33 -10.00 -38.58
CA THR A 55 -32.73 -10.95 -37.53
C THR A 55 -32.12 -10.53 -36.19
N ALA A 56 -32.96 -10.34 -35.18
CA ALA A 56 -32.51 -10.00 -33.82
C ALA A 56 -32.06 -11.26 -33.05
N PRO A 57 -31.06 -11.14 -32.15
CA PRO A 57 -30.69 -12.20 -31.23
C PRO A 57 -31.84 -12.54 -30.28
N ALA A 58 -31.92 -13.81 -29.84
CA ALA A 58 -33.04 -14.30 -29.03
C ALA A 58 -32.95 -13.85 -27.56
N GLY A 59 -31.75 -13.77 -26.98
CA GLY A 59 -31.51 -13.24 -25.63
C GLY A 59 -32.09 -14.02 -24.45
N ALA A 60 -32.80 -15.12 -24.70
CA ALA A 60 -33.42 -15.96 -23.68
C ALA A 60 -32.37 -16.79 -22.89
N SER A 61 -32.78 -17.29 -21.72
CA SER A 61 -31.94 -18.13 -20.86
C SER A 61 -31.34 -19.32 -21.64
N GLY A 62 -30.03 -19.52 -21.50
CA GLY A 62 -29.30 -20.56 -22.23
C GLY A 62 -28.78 -20.14 -23.60
N SER A 63 -29.03 -18.90 -24.03
CA SER A 63 -28.40 -18.35 -25.23
C SER A 63 -26.88 -18.37 -25.11
N THR A 64 -26.23 -18.70 -26.24
CA THR A 64 -24.79 -18.64 -26.46
C THR A 64 -24.45 -17.63 -27.57
N ASP A 65 -25.30 -16.61 -27.76
CA ASP A 65 -25.13 -15.61 -28.82
C ASP A 65 -23.84 -14.80 -28.64
N ALA A 66 -23.20 -14.44 -29.75
CA ALA A 66 -22.12 -13.46 -29.80
C ALA A 66 -22.65 -12.15 -30.37
N ILE A 67 -22.49 -11.06 -29.63
CA ILE A 67 -22.90 -9.72 -30.05
C ILE A 67 -21.69 -8.92 -30.51
N VAL A 68 -21.80 -8.31 -31.68
CA VAL A 68 -20.76 -7.45 -32.26
C VAL A 68 -21.32 -6.05 -32.51
N LEU A 69 -20.72 -5.04 -31.88
CA LEU A 69 -21.09 -3.64 -32.01
C LEU A 69 -20.08 -2.93 -32.93
N GLY A 70 -20.53 -2.59 -34.15
CA GLY A 70 -19.69 -2.12 -35.25
C GLY A 70 -20.02 -0.72 -35.76
N LEU A 71 -20.51 0.16 -34.89
CA LEU A 71 -21.05 1.46 -35.30
C LEU A 71 -19.97 2.41 -35.85
N THR A 72 -20.27 3.09 -36.95
CA THR A 72 -19.48 4.25 -37.41
C THR A 72 -19.76 5.46 -36.53
N THR A 73 -18.86 6.44 -36.53
CA THR A 73 -19.00 7.69 -35.77
C THR A 73 -20.32 8.40 -36.09
N GLY A 74 -21.14 8.69 -35.07
CA GLY A 74 -22.42 9.41 -35.20
C GLY A 74 -23.66 8.53 -35.23
N ALA A 75 -23.52 7.19 -35.20
CA ALA A 75 -24.66 6.29 -35.07
C ALA A 75 -25.29 6.31 -33.66
N THR A 76 -26.60 6.09 -33.59
CA THR A 76 -27.35 6.09 -32.33
C THR A 76 -27.03 4.85 -31.49
N ALA A 77 -26.84 5.06 -30.18
CA ALA A 77 -26.32 4.03 -29.28
C ALA A 77 -27.36 2.94 -28.96
N PRO A 78 -26.98 1.65 -28.94
CA PRO A 78 -27.90 0.53 -28.73
C PRO A 78 -28.48 0.48 -27.30
N VAL A 79 -29.72 0.02 -27.19
CA VAL A 79 -30.48 -0.16 -25.93
C VAL A 79 -30.95 -1.62 -25.83
N VAL A 80 -30.56 -2.29 -24.73
CA VAL A 80 -31.03 -3.63 -24.37
C VAL A 80 -32.41 -3.51 -23.75
N ASP A 81 -33.47 -3.69 -24.54
CA ASP A 81 -34.84 -3.35 -24.16
C ASP A 81 -35.71 -4.54 -23.72
N ALA A 82 -35.43 -5.74 -24.23
CA ALA A 82 -36.07 -6.98 -23.78
C ALA A 82 -35.13 -7.79 -22.86
N HIS A 83 -35.65 -8.82 -22.20
CA HIS A 83 -34.92 -9.75 -21.30
C HIS A 83 -34.07 -9.09 -20.19
N SER A 84 -34.40 -9.35 -18.91
CA SER A 84 -33.60 -8.87 -17.78
C SER A 84 -33.28 -10.03 -16.81
N PRO A 85 -32.10 -10.67 -16.91
CA PRO A 85 -30.99 -10.31 -17.80
C PRO A 85 -31.14 -10.86 -19.23
N TRP A 86 -30.45 -10.23 -20.18
CA TRP A 86 -30.19 -10.75 -21.53
C TRP A 86 -29.00 -11.70 -21.50
N TYR A 87 -29.16 -12.92 -22.00
CA TYR A 87 -28.11 -13.94 -21.99
C TYR A 87 -27.29 -13.93 -23.27
N LEU A 88 -25.96 -13.99 -23.15
CA LEU A 88 -25.02 -14.01 -24.26
C LEU A 88 -23.71 -14.69 -23.85
N GLN A 89 -22.88 -15.07 -24.83
CA GLN A 89 -21.55 -15.64 -24.58
C GLN A 89 -20.45 -14.57 -24.69
N THR A 90 -20.53 -13.71 -25.71
CA THR A 90 -19.53 -12.65 -25.92
C THR A 90 -20.18 -11.35 -26.40
N LEU A 91 -19.58 -10.22 -26.00
CA LEU A 91 -19.86 -8.88 -26.49
C LEU A 91 -18.56 -8.27 -26.99
N SER A 92 -18.50 -7.93 -28.27
CA SER A 92 -17.31 -7.34 -28.89
C SER A 92 -17.62 -6.01 -29.55
N PHE A 93 -16.70 -5.06 -29.44
CA PHE A 93 -16.70 -3.83 -30.24
C PHE A 93 -15.73 -4.01 -31.40
N LEU A 94 -16.16 -3.71 -32.63
CA LEU A 94 -15.28 -3.80 -33.80
C LEU A 94 -14.17 -2.76 -33.73
N SER A 95 -13.01 -3.12 -34.26
CA SER A 95 -11.92 -2.17 -34.47
C SER A 95 -12.37 -1.05 -35.39
N GLY A 96 -12.06 0.19 -35.01
CA GLY A 96 -12.48 1.40 -35.72
C GLY A 96 -13.94 1.80 -35.50
N ALA A 97 -14.70 1.10 -34.65
CA ALA A 97 -16.02 1.57 -34.25
C ALA A 97 -15.93 2.92 -33.52
N GLY A 98 -16.88 3.81 -33.78
CA GLY A 98 -17.05 5.06 -33.04
C GLY A 98 -17.40 4.82 -31.57
N ASN A 99 -17.56 5.90 -30.80
CA ASN A 99 -17.97 5.79 -29.40
C ASN A 99 -19.34 5.09 -29.30
N VAL A 100 -19.45 4.07 -28.44
CA VAL A 100 -20.69 3.32 -28.23
C VAL A 100 -21.02 3.32 -26.74
N THR A 101 -22.25 3.68 -26.39
CA THR A 101 -22.78 3.59 -25.02
C THR A 101 -23.92 2.59 -24.98
N LEU A 102 -23.67 1.39 -24.48
CA LEU A 102 -24.70 0.37 -24.30
C LEU A 102 -25.46 0.64 -22.99
N THR A 103 -26.80 0.63 -23.06
CA THR A 103 -27.70 0.88 -21.92
C THR A 103 -28.86 -0.10 -21.91
N GLY A 104 -29.74 -0.03 -20.90
CA GLY A 104 -30.93 -0.88 -20.77
C GLY A 104 -30.78 -1.99 -19.74
N ASN A 105 -31.47 -3.11 -19.97
CA ASN A 105 -31.57 -4.25 -19.07
C ASN A 105 -30.22 -4.93 -18.79
N ASP A 106 -30.16 -5.71 -17.71
CA ASP A 106 -28.94 -6.40 -17.29
C ASP A 106 -28.43 -7.41 -18.34
N LEU A 107 -27.12 -7.63 -18.38
CA LEU A 107 -26.45 -8.61 -19.23
C LEU A 107 -25.96 -9.79 -18.39
N ASN A 108 -26.14 -11.02 -18.89
CA ASN A 108 -25.62 -12.22 -18.26
C ASN A 108 -24.75 -13.01 -19.23
N PHE A 109 -23.45 -13.05 -18.94
CA PHE A 109 -22.47 -13.79 -19.73
C PHE A 109 -22.42 -15.24 -19.26
N THR A 110 -22.93 -16.13 -20.11
CA THR A 110 -22.89 -17.57 -19.89
C THR A 110 -21.53 -18.11 -20.34
N SER A 111 -20.94 -18.98 -19.53
CA SER A 111 -19.79 -19.78 -19.96
C SER A 111 -20.14 -21.25 -19.83
N THR A 112 -20.02 -21.98 -20.93
CA THR A 112 -20.13 -23.45 -20.96
C THR A 112 -18.80 -24.13 -20.68
N THR A 113 -17.72 -23.37 -20.44
CA THR A 113 -16.36 -23.89 -20.27
C THR A 113 -15.73 -23.45 -18.94
N VAL A 114 -14.83 -24.28 -18.41
CA VAL A 114 -14.13 -24.06 -17.13
C VAL A 114 -12.84 -23.23 -17.30
N VAL A 115 -12.54 -22.77 -18.52
CA VAL A 115 -11.33 -21.98 -18.85
C VAL A 115 -11.68 -20.50 -19.00
N SER A 116 -10.69 -19.62 -18.80
CA SER A 116 -10.86 -18.17 -18.94
C SER A 116 -11.38 -17.78 -20.33
N THR A 117 -12.61 -17.26 -20.42
CA THR A 117 -13.20 -16.75 -21.66
C THR A 117 -13.17 -15.23 -21.70
N THR A 118 -12.85 -14.66 -22.87
CA THR A 118 -13.03 -13.21 -23.08
C THR A 118 -14.49 -12.95 -23.40
N VAL A 119 -15.19 -12.37 -22.45
CA VAL A 119 -16.64 -12.14 -22.54
C VAL A 119 -16.96 -10.73 -23.02
N ILE A 120 -16.09 -9.76 -22.73
CA ILE A 120 -16.16 -8.41 -23.28
C ILE A 120 -14.84 -8.12 -23.96
N ASN A 121 -14.89 -7.80 -25.25
CA ASN A 121 -13.73 -7.44 -26.04
C ASN A 121 -13.95 -6.11 -26.74
N ALA A 122 -13.50 -5.02 -26.12
CA ALA A 122 -13.39 -3.75 -26.81
C ALA A 122 -12.08 -3.75 -27.60
N ASN A 123 -12.09 -4.29 -28.83
CA ASN A 123 -10.91 -4.32 -29.69
C ASN A 123 -10.68 -2.94 -30.31
N VAL A 124 -10.30 -1.98 -29.48
CA VAL A 124 -10.19 -0.59 -29.91
C VAL A 124 -8.77 -0.34 -30.45
N ALA A 125 -8.71 0.38 -31.57
CA ALA A 125 -7.50 1.04 -32.04
C ALA A 125 -7.86 2.53 -32.19
N GLY A 126 -7.01 3.43 -31.69
CA GLY A 126 -7.25 4.88 -31.76
C GLY A 126 -7.86 5.50 -30.49
N THR A 127 -8.63 6.57 -30.62
CA THR A 127 -9.09 7.44 -29.49
C THR A 127 -10.53 7.17 -29.03
N PHE A 128 -11.22 6.18 -29.59
CA PHE A 128 -12.62 5.93 -29.29
C PHE A 128 -12.82 5.32 -27.90
N SER A 129 -13.93 5.68 -27.25
CA SER A 129 -14.28 5.23 -25.91
C SER A 129 -15.67 4.60 -25.93
N HIS A 130 -15.75 3.36 -25.45
CA HIS A 130 -17.01 2.64 -25.30
C HIS A 130 -17.43 2.63 -23.83
N SER A 131 -18.73 2.58 -23.60
CA SER A 131 -19.30 2.46 -22.26
C SER A 131 -20.38 1.39 -22.23
N ILE A 132 -20.43 0.64 -21.13
CA ILE A 132 -21.49 -0.31 -20.83
C ILE A 132 -22.09 0.13 -19.49
N ALA A 133 -23.35 0.55 -19.53
CA ALA A 133 -24.09 1.00 -18.35
C ALA A 133 -24.97 -0.09 -17.72
N ASN A 134 -25.20 -1.17 -18.44
CA ASN A 134 -25.94 -2.34 -17.97
C ASN A 134 -25.21 -3.01 -16.80
N ASN A 135 -25.95 -3.57 -15.84
CA ASN A 135 -25.30 -4.48 -14.89
C ASN A 135 -24.88 -5.74 -15.64
N ILE A 136 -23.75 -6.30 -15.23
CA ILE A 136 -23.11 -7.44 -15.87
C ILE A 136 -23.04 -8.55 -14.85
N THR A 137 -23.60 -9.71 -15.18
CA THR A 137 -23.39 -10.95 -14.44
C THR A 137 -22.41 -11.84 -15.21
N LEU A 138 -21.40 -12.34 -14.51
CA LEU A 138 -20.29 -13.12 -15.03
C LEU A 138 -20.29 -14.54 -14.41
N ALA A 139 -20.30 -15.59 -15.23
CA ALA A 139 -20.20 -16.98 -14.79
C ALA A 139 -18.76 -17.51 -14.87
N ASN A 140 -18.23 -18.23 -13.86
CA ASN A 140 -16.85 -18.75 -13.84
C ASN A 140 -15.74 -17.67 -13.99
N TRP A 141 -14.53 -18.05 -14.42
CA TRP A 141 -13.38 -17.16 -14.65
C TRP A 141 -13.56 -16.35 -15.95
N ASN A 142 -13.76 -15.04 -15.83
CA ASN A 142 -14.08 -14.17 -16.98
C ASN A 142 -13.01 -13.12 -17.23
N VAL A 143 -12.72 -12.88 -18.50
CA VAL A 143 -11.84 -11.82 -18.96
C VAL A 143 -12.65 -10.69 -19.57
N ILE A 144 -12.50 -9.50 -19.01
CA ILE A 144 -12.92 -8.22 -19.58
C ILE A 144 -11.69 -7.59 -20.22
N ARG A 145 -11.70 -7.45 -21.55
CA ARG A 145 -10.59 -6.88 -22.31
C ARG A 145 -11.00 -5.55 -22.93
N SER A 146 -10.17 -4.54 -22.72
CA SER A 146 -10.31 -3.19 -23.31
C SER A 146 -9.43 -2.94 -24.53
N GLY A 147 -8.83 -3.98 -25.10
CA GLY A 147 -8.08 -3.93 -26.37
C GLY A 147 -6.96 -4.97 -26.45
N THR A 148 -6.58 -5.35 -27.67
CA THR A 148 -5.33 -6.07 -27.98
C THR A 148 -4.28 -5.16 -28.64
N GLN A 149 -4.65 -3.92 -28.96
CA GLN A 149 -3.82 -2.90 -29.60
C GLN A 149 -3.81 -1.63 -28.74
N SER A 150 -2.82 -0.76 -28.97
CA SER A 150 -2.68 0.49 -28.19
C SER A 150 -3.79 1.49 -28.53
N GLY A 151 -4.56 1.89 -27.52
CA GLY A 151 -5.52 2.98 -27.60
C GLY A 151 -6.98 2.53 -27.59
N GLY A 152 -7.81 3.35 -26.94
CA GLY A 152 -9.25 3.20 -26.81
C GLY A 152 -9.69 2.66 -25.46
N ASN A 153 -10.80 3.20 -24.95
CA ASN A 153 -11.17 3.05 -23.54
C ASN A 153 -12.47 2.28 -23.38
N LEU A 154 -12.56 1.49 -22.31
CA LEU A 154 -13.81 0.88 -21.87
C LEU A 154 -14.21 1.46 -20.51
N THR A 155 -15.42 1.98 -20.41
CA THR A 155 -16.00 2.49 -19.18
C THR A 155 -17.18 1.63 -18.75
N LEU A 156 -17.04 0.92 -17.65
CA LEU A 156 -18.09 0.08 -17.08
C LEU A 156 -18.77 0.82 -15.93
N THR A 157 -20.00 1.29 -16.15
CA THR A 157 -20.74 2.05 -15.14
C THR A 157 -21.78 1.21 -14.40
N GLY A 158 -22.26 0.12 -15.01
CA GLY A 158 -23.12 -0.86 -14.34
C GLY A 158 -22.34 -1.77 -13.40
N ASN A 159 -23.04 -2.39 -12.45
CA ASN A 159 -22.43 -3.29 -11.47
C ASN A 159 -21.93 -4.57 -12.15
N ILE A 160 -20.80 -5.10 -11.69
CA ILE A 160 -20.23 -6.36 -12.16
C ILE A 160 -20.37 -7.38 -11.03
N THR A 161 -21.27 -8.33 -11.24
CA THR A 161 -21.51 -9.44 -10.33
C THR A 161 -20.87 -10.70 -10.90
N SER A 162 -20.05 -11.42 -10.14
CA SER A 162 -19.69 -12.80 -10.47
C SER A 162 -20.31 -13.80 -9.50
N GLY A 163 -20.51 -15.04 -9.94
CA GLY A 163 -21.02 -16.10 -9.05
C GLY A 163 -20.16 -16.28 -7.79
N SER A 164 -20.74 -16.76 -6.69
CA SER A 164 -20.00 -17.06 -5.45
C SER A 164 -18.90 -18.12 -5.66
N GLY A 165 -17.74 -17.99 -5.00
CA GLY A 165 -16.63 -18.95 -5.05
C GLY A 165 -15.28 -18.34 -5.48
N SER A 166 -14.30 -19.17 -5.86
CA SER A 166 -12.97 -18.77 -6.37
C SER A 166 -12.98 -18.10 -7.76
N ASN A 167 -14.09 -17.44 -8.13
CA ASN A 167 -14.26 -16.80 -9.42
C ASN A 167 -13.39 -15.55 -9.51
N THR A 168 -12.69 -15.43 -10.63
CA THR A 168 -11.76 -14.35 -10.90
C THR A 168 -12.27 -13.50 -12.05
N ILE A 169 -12.36 -12.19 -11.84
CA ILE A 169 -12.61 -11.19 -12.88
C ILE A 169 -11.25 -10.65 -13.32
N VAL A 170 -10.92 -10.80 -14.60
CA VAL A 170 -9.63 -10.40 -15.16
C VAL A 170 -9.82 -9.20 -16.07
N PHE A 171 -9.24 -8.06 -15.70
CA PHE A 171 -9.18 -6.86 -16.52
C PHE A 171 -7.89 -6.84 -17.35
N ARG A 172 -8.03 -6.62 -18.65
CA ARG A 172 -6.93 -6.65 -19.64
C ARG A 172 -6.99 -5.46 -20.58
N GLY A 173 -5.86 -5.14 -21.19
CA GLY A 173 -5.75 -4.07 -22.19
C GLY A 173 -4.34 -3.49 -22.33
N VAL A 174 -4.03 -2.97 -23.50
CA VAL A 174 -2.72 -2.41 -23.86
C VAL A 174 -2.91 -0.94 -24.23
N GLY A 175 -2.15 -0.03 -23.62
CA GLY A 175 -2.18 1.40 -23.97
C GLY A 175 -3.53 2.12 -23.76
N ASN A 176 -4.48 1.50 -23.06
CA ASN A 176 -5.81 2.05 -22.77
C ASN A 176 -5.85 2.83 -21.45
N ALA A 177 -6.89 3.65 -21.26
CA ALA A 177 -7.25 4.29 -20.00
C ALA A 177 -8.72 3.95 -19.65
N SER A 178 -8.93 2.69 -19.24
CA SER A 178 -10.27 2.15 -18.96
C SER A 178 -10.69 2.40 -17.51
N SER A 179 -11.98 2.30 -17.23
CA SER A 179 -12.50 2.52 -15.87
C SER A 179 -13.69 1.63 -15.52
N VAL A 180 -13.84 1.39 -14.22
CA VAL A 180 -15.00 0.76 -13.60
C VAL A 180 -15.51 1.68 -12.49
N THR A 181 -16.74 2.17 -12.65
CA THR A 181 -17.43 3.00 -11.65
C THR A 181 -18.59 2.25 -10.98
N GLY A 182 -19.08 1.18 -11.61
CA GLY A 182 -20.02 0.26 -10.97
C GLY A 182 -19.37 -0.56 -9.86
N VAL A 183 -20.21 -1.18 -9.00
CA VAL A 183 -19.75 -2.06 -7.93
C VAL A 183 -19.26 -3.39 -8.52
N ILE A 184 -18.08 -3.84 -8.11
CA ILE A 184 -17.56 -5.19 -8.35
C ILE A 184 -17.80 -6.04 -7.10
N GLY A 185 -18.48 -7.18 -7.25
CA GLY A 185 -18.71 -8.09 -6.13
C GLY A 185 -19.31 -9.41 -6.53
N GLY A 186 -19.54 -10.28 -5.56
CA GLY A 186 -20.25 -11.55 -5.76
C GLY A 186 -21.76 -11.40 -5.56
N SER A 187 -22.52 -12.50 -5.57
CA SER A 187 -23.92 -12.46 -5.13
C SER A 187 -24.04 -11.93 -3.69
N SER A 188 -25.05 -11.09 -3.47
CA SER A 188 -25.38 -10.41 -2.19
C SER A 188 -24.20 -9.69 -1.52
N THR A 189 -23.49 -10.36 -0.63
CA THR A 189 -22.39 -9.84 0.21
C THR A 189 -21.04 -10.51 -0.06
N SER A 190 -21.00 -11.52 -0.95
CA SER A 190 -19.81 -12.30 -1.25
C SER A 190 -18.69 -11.44 -1.86
N LYS A 191 -17.44 -11.68 -1.46
CA LYS A 191 -16.27 -11.07 -2.10
C LYS A 191 -15.82 -11.88 -3.32
N VAL A 192 -15.17 -11.23 -4.28
CA VAL A 192 -14.63 -11.84 -5.51
C VAL A 192 -13.13 -11.60 -5.67
N ASN A 193 -12.47 -12.40 -6.52
CA ASN A 193 -11.08 -12.15 -6.89
C ASN A 193 -11.02 -11.29 -8.16
N VAL A 194 -10.09 -10.35 -8.17
CA VAL A 194 -9.84 -9.47 -9.32
C VAL A 194 -8.38 -9.53 -9.71
N GLN A 195 -8.12 -9.53 -11.01
CA GLN A 195 -6.77 -9.44 -11.57
C GLN A 195 -6.75 -8.35 -12.63
N LYS A 196 -5.65 -7.61 -12.69
CA LYS A 196 -5.37 -6.64 -13.76
C LYS A 196 -4.03 -6.97 -14.40
N PHE A 197 -4.04 -7.29 -15.69
CA PHE A 197 -2.83 -7.59 -16.47
C PHE A 197 -2.68 -6.64 -17.65
N ASP A 198 -1.58 -6.83 -18.38
CA ASP A 198 -1.20 -6.08 -19.58
C ASP A 198 -0.88 -4.60 -19.28
N SER A 199 -0.27 -3.88 -20.22
CA SER A 199 0.34 -2.57 -19.97
C SER A 199 -0.65 -1.40 -19.77
N GLY A 200 -1.93 -1.60 -20.07
CA GLY A 200 -2.95 -0.57 -20.00
C GLY A 200 -3.27 -0.09 -18.58
N THR A 201 -3.95 1.06 -18.50
CA THR A 201 -4.43 1.66 -17.26
C THR A 201 -5.88 1.27 -16.98
N TRP A 202 -6.18 0.88 -15.74
CA TRP A 202 -7.55 0.66 -15.28
C TRP A 202 -7.82 1.43 -13.98
N THR A 203 -8.87 2.24 -13.98
CA THR A 203 -9.32 3.02 -12.81
C THR A 203 -10.52 2.35 -12.16
N PHE A 204 -10.43 2.04 -10.87
CA PHE A 204 -11.54 1.50 -10.07
C PHE A 204 -12.02 2.57 -9.10
N SER A 205 -13.30 2.94 -9.13
CA SER A 205 -13.76 4.14 -8.43
C SER A 205 -14.79 3.91 -7.31
N ASN A 206 -15.34 2.69 -7.20
CA ASN A 206 -16.46 2.43 -6.32
C ASN A 206 -16.04 1.89 -4.94
N ALA A 207 -16.29 2.65 -3.87
CA ALA A 207 -15.95 2.28 -2.50
C ALA A 207 -16.72 1.06 -1.98
N SER A 208 -17.87 0.72 -2.58
CA SER A 208 -18.67 -0.45 -2.22
C SER A 208 -18.20 -1.74 -2.88
N ASN A 209 -17.04 -1.72 -3.56
CA ASN A 209 -16.43 -2.92 -4.11
C ASN A 209 -16.19 -3.98 -3.04
N ARG A 210 -16.55 -5.22 -3.36
CA ARG A 210 -16.41 -6.39 -2.49
C ARG A 210 -15.37 -7.32 -3.09
N ILE A 211 -14.11 -6.92 -3.00
CA ILE A 211 -12.97 -7.67 -3.55
C ILE A 211 -12.22 -8.32 -2.38
N ALA A 212 -11.97 -9.62 -2.49
CA ALA A 212 -11.20 -10.38 -1.49
C ALA A 212 -9.71 -10.24 -1.77
N SER A 213 -9.33 -10.49 -3.02
CA SER A 213 -7.97 -10.41 -3.51
C SER A 213 -7.93 -9.62 -4.81
N PHE A 214 -6.98 -8.70 -4.90
CA PHE A 214 -6.68 -7.95 -6.10
C PHE A 214 -5.23 -8.22 -6.51
N ILE A 215 -5.01 -8.75 -7.70
CA ILE A 215 -3.66 -8.90 -8.27
C ILE A 215 -3.44 -7.80 -9.32
N ALA A 216 -2.53 -6.89 -9.02
CA ALA A 216 -1.95 -5.98 -10.01
C ALA A 216 -0.76 -6.68 -10.67
N GLY A 217 -0.96 -7.19 -11.88
CA GLY A 217 0.03 -7.96 -12.63
C GLY A 217 0.54 -7.29 -13.91
N GLY A 218 0.20 -6.03 -14.17
CA GLY A 218 0.69 -5.32 -15.35
C GLY A 218 0.14 -3.92 -15.48
N GLY A 219 0.97 -3.02 -16.05
CA GLY A 219 0.58 -1.65 -16.31
C GLY A 219 0.19 -0.89 -15.05
N LYS A 220 -0.85 -0.08 -15.13
CA LYS A 220 -1.27 0.82 -14.05
C LYS A 220 -2.69 0.48 -13.56
N THR A 221 -2.81 0.21 -12.27
CA THR A 221 -4.09 0.23 -11.54
C THR A 221 -4.22 1.59 -10.87
N VAL A 222 -5.33 2.30 -11.08
CA VAL A 222 -5.60 3.61 -10.49
C VAL A 222 -6.78 3.51 -9.54
N ILE A 223 -6.63 4.09 -8.36
CA ILE A 223 -7.71 4.29 -7.41
C ILE A 223 -8.46 5.56 -7.80
N GLY A 224 -9.75 5.43 -8.13
CA GLY A 224 -10.63 6.54 -8.52
C GLY A 224 -11.54 7.06 -7.40
N GLY A 225 -11.44 6.48 -6.21
CA GLY A 225 -12.21 6.85 -5.03
C GLY A 225 -11.65 6.18 -3.76
N ASN A 226 -11.95 6.72 -2.58
CA ASN A 226 -11.49 6.13 -1.33
C ASN A 226 -11.97 4.68 -1.19
N ASN A 227 -11.05 3.78 -0.85
CA ASN A 227 -11.30 2.34 -0.72
C ASN A 227 -11.91 1.70 -1.98
N ALA A 228 -11.62 2.20 -3.17
CA ALA A 228 -12.22 1.70 -4.39
C ALA A 228 -11.79 0.27 -4.80
N LEU A 229 -10.76 -0.32 -4.19
CA LEU A 229 -10.53 -1.77 -4.30
C LEU A 229 -11.33 -2.59 -3.29
N GLY A 230 -12.18 -1.95 -2.49
CA GLY A 230 -12.91 -2.55 -1.37
C GLY A 230 -12.12 -2.52 -0.07
N ASP A 231 -12.83 -2.44 1.04
CA ASP A 231 -12.21 -2.47 2.37
C ASP A 231 -11.69 -3.87 2.72
N GLY A 232 -10.46 -3.92 3.25
CA GLY A 232 -9.80 -5.14 3.66
C GLY A 232 -9.42 -6.07 2.50
N VAL A 233 -9.27 -5.53 1.29
CA VAL A 233 -8.76 -6.29 0.13
C VAL A 233 -7.30 -6.71 0.33
N VAL A 234 -6.95 -7.93 -0.06
CA VAL A 234 -5.55 -8.35 -0.15
C VAL A 234 -5.00 -7.92 -1.51
N LEU A 235 -4.07 -6.98 -1.51
CA LEU A 235 -3.40 -6.50 -2.71
C LEU A 235 -2.10 -7.27 -2.92
N SER A 236 -1.99 -7.93 -4.08
CA SER A 236 -0.77 -8.55 -4.57
C SER A 236 -0.29 -7.81 -5.80
N ILE A 237 0.99 -7.44 -5.83
CA ILE A 237 1.60 -6.70 -6.93
C ILE A 237 2.77 -7.54 -7.46
N GLY A 238 2.84 -7.73 -8.78
CA GLY A 238 3.89 -8.53 -9.42
C GLY A 238 3.35 -9.41 -10.54
N ASN A 239 4.21 -9.84 -11.48
CA ASN A 239 3.84 -10.80 -12.52
C ASN A 239 5.06 -11.47 -13.19
N THR A 240 5.00 -12.79 -13.36
CA THR A 240 5.99 -13.59 -14.11
C THR A 240 6.14 -13.20 -15.60
N SER A 241 5.21 -12.41 -16.17
CA SER A 241 5.13 -12.14 -17.61
C SER A 241 6.01 -10.98 -18.11
N GLY A 242 6.71 -10.23 -17.24
CA GLY A 242 7.70 -9.21 -17.68
C GLY A 242 7.13 -7.96 -18.34
N ILE A 243 5.90 -7.56 -18.02
CA ILE A 243 5.16 -6.48 -18.72
C ILE A 243 5.47 -5.10 -18.10
N GLY A 244 6.74 -4.72 -18.06
CA GLY A 244 7.19 -3.41 -17.53
C GLY A 244 6.85 -3.17 -16.05
N ASN A 245 6.99 -1.93 -15.60
CA ASN A 245 6.66 -1.57 -14.23
C ASN A 245 5.17 -1.78 -13.93
N ILE A 246 4.88 -2.32 -12.76
CA ILE A 246 3.53 -2.55 -12.27
C ILE A 246 3.26 -1.48 -11.22
N GLN A 247 2.26 -0.64 -11.49
CA GLN A 247 1.93 0.50 -10.64
C GLN A 247 0.53 0.37 -10.07
N VAL A 248 0.40 0.57 -8.76
CA VAL A 248 -0.85 0.89 -8.09
C VAL A 248 -0.77 2.34 -7.66
N ASP A 249 -1.54 3.20 -8.32
CA ASP A 249 -1.56 4.64 -8.09
C ASP A 249 -2.81 5.03 -7.28
N LEU A 250 -2.59 5.55 -6.09
CA LEU A 250 -3.63 6.01 -5.18
C LEU A 250 -4.33 7.28 -5.68
N ASN A 251 -3.70 8.07 -6.55
CA ASN A 251 -4.29 9.20 -7.28
C ASN A 251 -5.11 10.16 -6.39
N GLY A 252 -4.61 10.46 -5.18
CA GLY A 252 -5.21 11.38 -4.23
C GLY A 252 -6.27 10.76 -3.31
N TYR A 253 -6.52 9.47 -3.42
CA TYR A 253 -7.47 8.73 -2.59
C TYR A 253 -6.75 7.81 -1.60
N SER A 254 -7.42 7.47 -0.51
CA SER A 254 -6.92 6.54 0.49
C SER A 254 -7.42 5.13 0.24
N GLN A 255 -6.64 4.12 0.63
CA GLN A 255 -7.01 2.72 0.51
C GLN A 255 -6.63 1.95 1.78
N ARG A 256 -7.60 1.24 2.36
CA ARG A 256 -7.37 0.27 3.43
C ARG A 256 -7.26 -1.14 2.85
N LEU A 257 -6.18 -1.83 3.18
CA LEU A 257 -5.83 -3.16 2.70
C LEU A 257 -5.91 -4.16 3.85
N GLY A 258 -6.44 -5.34 3.56
CA GLY A 258 -6.36 -6.53 4.42
C GLY A 258 -5.08 -7.33 4.18
N GLY A 259 -4.27 -6.98 3.18
CA GLY A 259 -2.98 -7.59 2.89
C GLY A 259 -2.23 -6.81 1.82
N LEU A 260 -0.90 -6.78 1.89
CA LEU A 260 -0.02 -6.23 0.85
C LEU A 260 1.11 -7.23 0.64
N THR A 261 1.32 -7.69 -0.60
CA THR A 261 2.36 -8.68 -0.93
C THR A 261 2.93 -8.46 -2.32
N GLY A 262 4.21 -8.80 -2.49
CA GLY A 262 4.79 -9.03 -3.82
C GLY A 262 4.34 -10.39 -4.36
N VAL A 263 4.53 -10.64 -5.66
CA VAL A 263 4.39 -11.99 -6.23
C VAL A 263 5.76 -12.67 -6.14
N THR A 264 5.82 -13.89 -5.58
CA THR A 264 7.06 -14.57 -5.19
C THR A 264 8.02 -14.96 -6.34
N ASN A 265 7.70 -14.63 -7.60
CA ASN A 265 8.46 -14.99 -8.79
C ASN A 265 8.42 -13.85 -9.84
N ASP A 266 8.54 -12.60 -9.41
CA ASP A 266 8.48 -11.46 -10.34
C ASP A 266 9.71 -11.42 -11.26
N ASN A 267 9.53 -10.84 -12.45
CA ASN A 267 10.60 -10.71 -13.44
C ASN A 267 11.51 -9.54 -13.08
N ALA A 268 12.82 -9.78 -12.95
CA ALA A 268 13.86 -8.81 -12.57
C ALA A 268 13.91 -7.47 -13.35
N SER A 269 13.17 -7.34 -14.45
CA SER A 269 13.05 -6.08 -15.19
C SER A 269 11.87 -5.21 -14.75
N ASN A 270 10.93 -5.75 -13.96
CA ASN A 270 9.75 -5.03 -13.52
C ASN A 270 10.05 -4.25 -12.24
N ARG A 271 9.18 -3.31 -11.89
CA ARG A 271 9.15 -2.76 -10.53
C ARG A 271 7.73 -2.81 -10.02
N GLU A 272 7.57 -3.32 -8.82
CA GLU A 272 6.33 -3.32 -8.07
C GLU A 272 6.24 -2.00 -7.31
N ILE A 273 5.34 -1.11 -7.71
CA ILE A 273 5.29 0.25 -7.17
C ILE A 273 3.87 0.56 -6.67
N VAL A 274 3.78 0.97 -5.41
CA VAL A 274 2.65 1.75 -4.92
C VAL A 274 3.04 3.21 -4.94
N THR A 275 2.22 4.06 -5.55
CA THR A 275 2.51 5.48 -5.70
C THR A 275 1.26 6.33 -5.49
N ASN A 276 1.47 7.63 -5.35
CA ASN A 276 0.41 8.61 -5.44
C ASN A 276 0.87 9.70 -6.40
N SER A 277 0.21 9.80 -7.55
CA SER A 277 0.52 10.82 -8.55
C SER A 277 -0.19 12.17 -8.30
N SER A 278 -1.12 12.21 -7.34
CA SER A 278 -1.85 13.44 -6.99
C SER A 278 -1.07 14.31 -6.01
N ALA A 279 -1.28 15.62 -6.08
CA ALA A 279 -0.79 16.55 -5.05
C ALA A 279 -1.50 16.37 -3.69
N THR A 280 -2.68 15.75 -3.67
CA THR A 280 -3.41 15.45 -2.44
C THR A 280 -2.77 14.26 -1.73
N LEU A 281 -2.46 14.40 -0.44
CA LEU A 281 -1.92 13.32 0.38
C LEU A 281 -2.89 12.13 0.40
N SER A 282 -2.38 10.94 0.09
CA SER A 282 -3.13 9.68 0.20
C SER A 282 -2.69 8.89 1.43
N THR A 283 -3.62 8.19 2.07
CA THR A 283 -3.28 7.26 3.16
C THR A 283 -3.41 5.82 2.66
N LEU A 284 -2.32 5.06 2.79
CA LEU A 284 -2.31 3.61 2.62
C LEU A 284 -2.37 2.97 4.00
N THR A 285 -3.51 2.37 4.34
CA THR A 285 -3.69 1.67 5.61
C THR A 285 -3.56 0.18 5.38
N TYR A 286 -2.61 -0.46 6.06
CA TYR A 286 -2.60 -1.91 6.20
C TYR A 286 -3.29 -2.28 7.51
N GLU A 287 -4.38 -3.04 7.43
CA GLU A 287 -5.14 -3.52 8.57
C GLU A 287 -5.72 -4.90 8.28
N ARG A 288 -4.98 -5.93 8.68
CA ARG A 288 -5.42 -7.31 8.55
C ARG A 288 -6.10 -7.78 9.84
N THR A 289 -7.43 -7.87 9.82
CA THR A 289 -8.28 -8.14 10.98
C THR A 289 -8.64 -9.60 11.21
N THR A 290 -8.57 -10.46 10.17
CA THR A 290 -9.18 -11.80 10.20
C THR A 290 -8.23 -12.97 9.88
N ALA A 291 -6.98 -12.71 9.53
CA ALA A 291 -6.04 -13.76 9.17
C ALA A 291 -4.82 -13.79 10.10
N THR A 292 -4.33 -14.98 10.45
CA THR A 292 -2.99 -15.21 11.01
C THR A 292 -1.99 -15.23 9.85
N GLY A 293 -0.83 -14.57 9.95
CA GLY A 293 0.18 -14.60 8.87
C GLY A 293 0.84 -13.26 8.54
N ASN A 294 2.12 -13.13 8.80
CA ASN A 294 2.86 -11.93 8.43
C ASN A 294 2.85 -11.75 6.90
N GLN A 295 2.85 -10.50 6.45
CA GLN A 295 2.87 -10.15 5.03
C GLN A 295 4.21 -9.52 4.67
N THR A 296 4.73 -9.85 3.50
CA THR A 296 5.99 -9.29 3.00
C THR A 296 5.75 -8.60 1.67
N PHE A 297 6.11 -7.33 1.59
CA PHE A 297 6.12 -6.56 0.36
C PHE A 297 7.57 -6.23 -0.02
N GLY A 298 7.95 -6.69 -1.21
CA GLY A 298 9.28 -6.51 -1.77
C GLY A 298 9.43 -5.26 -2.63
N GLY A 299 8.32 -4.63 -3.02
CA GLY A 299 8.30 -3.46 -3.90
C GLY A 299 8.44 -2.11 -3.19
N GLN A 300 8.33 -1.05 -3.98
CA GLN A 300 8.53 0.33 -3.55
C GLN A 300 7.21 1.01 -3.22
N ILE A 301 7.18 1.78 -2.12
CA ILE A 301 6.12 2.77 -1.83
C ILE A 301 6.71 4.17 -2.03
N THR A 302 6.06 4.98 -2.86
CA THR A 302 6.58 6.27 -3.35
C THR A 302 5.51 7.38 -3.36
N GLY A 303 5.92 8.64 -3.53
CA GLY A 303 5.01 9.79 -3.59
C GLY A 303 4.55 10.29 -2.22
N ASN A 304 3.62 11.24 -2.19
CA ASN A 304 2.99 11.76 -0.97
C ASN A 304 1.95 10.76 -0.43
N ILE A 305 2.44 9.63 0.09
CA ILE A 305 1.66 8.62 0.79
C ILE A 305 1.99 8.68 2.28
N ALA A 306 0.96 8.70 3.13
CA ALA A 306 1.07 8.34 4.54
C ALA A 306 0.81 6.84 4.70
N LEU A 307 1.67 6.13 5.42
CA LEU A 307 1.53 4.70 5.69
C LEU A 307 1.00 4.49 7.11
N VAL A 308 -0.10 3.75 7.25
CA VAL A 308 -0.64 3.36 8.56
C VAL A 308 -0.62 1.84 8.69
N LYS A 309 0.10 1.33 9.68
CA LYS A 309 0.16 -0.09 10.04
C LYS A 309 -0.72 -0.36 11.27
N ARG A 310 -1.76 -1.17 11.10
CA ARG A 310 -2.70 -1.63 12.15
C ARG A 310 -2.81 -3.16 12.17
N GLY A 311 -3.53 -3.70 13.14
CA GLY A 311 -3.66 -5.14 13.39
C GLY A 311 -2.40 -5.75 14.01
N SER A 312 -2.58 -6.81 14.79
CA SER A 312 -1.52 -7.43 15.61
C SER A 312 -0.37 -8.11 14.85
N ASN A 313 -0.50 -8.31 13.55
CA ASN A 313 0.47 -9.04 12.73
C ASN A 313 1.63 -8.15 12.24
N THR A 314 2.63 -8.76 11.59
CA THR A 314 3.75 -8.06 10.98
C THR A 314 3.48 -7.72 9.51
N LEU A 315 3.74 -6.47 9.14
CA LEU A 315 4.00 -6.08 7.75
C LEU A 315 5.52 -5.92 7.60
N THR A 316 6.12 -6.71 6.72
CA THR A 316 7.54 -6.64 6.35
C THR A 316 7.69 -5.87 5.06
N LEU A 317 8.46 -4.78 5.08
CA LEU A 317 8.98 -4.14 3.88
C LEU A 317 10.42 -4.61 3.67
N THR A 318 10.70 -5.18 2.51
CA THR A 318 12.00 -5.78 2.21
C THR A 318 12.49 -5.31 0.84
N ALA A 319 13.80 -5.35 0.64
CA ALA A 319 14.30 -5.52 -0.72
C ALA A 319 13.97 -6.96 -1.17
N ASP A 320 13.40 -7.12 -2.35
CA ASP A 320 13.10 -8.46 -2.91
C ASP A 320 14.36 -9.23 -3.37
N GLY A 321 15.51 -8.55 -3.44
CA GLY A 321 16.77 -9.14 -3.91
C GLY A 321 16.80 -9.47 -5.41
N ILE A 322 15.72 -9.16 -6.13
CA ILE A 322 15.53 -9.44 -7.56
C ILE A 322 15.69 -8.14 -8.36
N HIS A 323 15.08 -7.05 -7.90
CA HIS A 323 15.15 -5.76 -8.58
C HIS A 323 16.08 -4.79 -7.86
N ALA A 324 16.83 -4.00 -8.63
CA ALA A 324 17.63 -2.92 -8.07
C ALA A 324 16.73 -1.93 -7.31
N ASN A 325 17.09 -1.62 -6.06
CA ASN A 325 16.42 -0.64 -5.19
C ASN A 325 14.95 -0.96 -4.84
N SER A 326 14.50 -2.22 -4.99
CA SER A 326 13.12 -2.65 -4.69
C SER A 326 12.67 -2.37 -3.26
N GLY A 327 13.58 -2.38 -2.29
CA GLY A 327 13.30 -2.08 -0.88
C GLY A 327 13.36 -0.60 -0.49
N GLU A 328 13.71 0.30 -1.42
CA GLU A 328 13.81 1.73 -1.12
C GLU A 328 12.43 2.39 -1.16
N ASN A 329 11.84 2.60 0.02
CA ASN A 329 10.59 3.33 0.15
C ASN A 329 10.89 4.83 0.23
N THR A 330 10.35 5.60 -0.71
CA THR A 330 10.63 7.04 -0.89
C THR A 330 9.41 7.93 -0.66
N TYR A 331 8.33 7.36 -0.12
CA TYR A 331 7.15 8.14 0.23
C TYR A 331 7.45 9.22 1.27
N THR A 332 6.73 10.34 1.18
CA THR A 332 7.02 11.56 1.97
C THR A 332 6.03 11.82 3.11
N GLY A 333 4.86 11.18 3.09
CA GLY A 333 3.92 11.25 4.20
C GLY A 333 4.45 10.50 5.44
N SER A 334 3.76 10.67 6.56
CA SER A 334 4.15 10.03 7.83
C SER A 334 3.93 8.53 7.81
N THR A 335 4.68 7.82 8.65
CA THR A 335 4.50 6.42 8.99
C THR A 335 3.91 6.31 10.39
N THR A 336 2.72 5.74 10.54
CA THR A 336 2.11 5.46 11.84
C THR A 336 2.00 3.96 12.03
N ILE A 337 2.60 3.44 13.10
CA ILE A 337 2.51 2.04 13.49
C ILE A 337 1.61 2.02 14.72
N ALA A 338 0.32 1.86 14.49
CA ALA A 338 -0.69 1.90 15.54
C ALA A 338 -0.76 0.57 16.31
N GLU A 339 -0.56 -0.55 15.61
CA GLU A 339 -0.67 -1.89 16.18
C GLU A 339 0.24 -2.89 15.45
N GLY A 340 0.67 -3.93 16.17
CA GLY A 340 1.53 -5.00 15.64
C GLY A 340 2.92 -4.49 15.27
N THR A 341 3.50 -5.08 14.21
CA THR A 341 4.90 -4.78 13.82
C THR A 341 4.99 -4.26 12.40
N LEU A 342 5.72 -3.16 12.19
CA LEU A 342 6.30 -2.82 10.89
C LEU A 342 7.76 -3.25 10.92
N LEU A 343 8.12 -4.27 10.14
CA LEU A 343 9.48 -4.79 10.02
C LEU A 343 10.12 -4.27 8.74
N LEU A 344 11.36 -3.76 8.85
CA LEU A 344 12.25 -3.52 7.73
C LEU A 344 13.30 -4.65 7.66
N SER A 345 13.49 -5.23 6.48
CA SER A 345 14.49 -6.29 6.27
C SER A 345 15.38 -6.05 5.05
N GLY A 346 16.59 -6.62 5.09
CA GLY A 346 17.59 -6.46 4.03
C GLY A 346 17.96 -5.00 3.81
N GLY A 347 17.96 -4.57 2.55
CA GLY A 347 18.22 -3.18 2.15
C GLY A 347 17.03 -2.23 2.27
N ALA A 348 15.92 -2.63 2.92
CA ALA A 348 14.75 -1.78 3.03
C ALA A 348 15.00 -0.52 3.87
N VAL A 349 14.56 0.61 3.35
CA VAL A 349 14.71 1.93 4.00
C VAL A 349 13.44 2.76 3.86
N LEU A 350 13.20 3.68 4.81
CA LEU A 350 12.15 4.70 4.76
C LEU A 350 12.79 6.07 4.53
N SER A 351 13.13 6.38 3.28
CA SER A 351 14.07 7.44 2.95
C SER A 351 13.56 8.86 3.20
N ASN A 352 12.26 9.11 3.00
CA ASN A 352 11.70 10.46 2.97
C ASN A 352 10.47 10.66 3.87
N THR A 353 10.05 9.63 4.64
CA THR A 353 8.95 9.77 5.59
C THR A 353 9.29 10.89 6.58
N SER A 354 8.35 11.82 6.79
CA SER A 354 8.56 13.00 7.64
C SER A 354 8.55 12.67 9.14
N ALA A 355 7.76 11.67 9.53
CA ALA A 355 7.61 11.25 10.92
C ALA A 355 7.28 9.76 10.99
N ILE A 356 7.87 9.07 11.96
CA ILE A 356 7.57 7.68 12.31
C ILE A 356 6.97 7.70 13.71
N THR A 357 5.68 7.41 13.85
CA THR A 357 5.00 7.31 15.14
C THR A 357 4.78 5.85 15.48
N VAL A 358 5.29 5.40 16.62
CA VAL A 358 5.09 4.04 17.15
C VAL A 358 4.18 4.12 18.35
N ASP A 359 2.93 3.72 18.20
CA ASP A 359 1.95 3.80 19.28
C ASP A 359 2.25 2.75 20.36
N SER A 360 1.64 2.94 21.54
CA SER A 360 1.83 2.02 22.66
C SER A 360 1.45 0.58 22.27
N GLY A 361 2.34 -0.37 22.57
CA GLY A 361 2.17 -1.78 22.21
C GLY A 361 2.54 -2.15 20.77
N ALA A 362 2.85 -1.16 19.91
CA ALA A 362 3.33 -1.40 18.56
C ALA A 362 4.87 -1.48 18.48
N VAL A 363 5.37 -2.08 17.40
CA VAL A 363 6.81 -2.30 17.18
C VAL A 363 7.23 -1.80 15.80
N PHE A 364 8.25 -0.95 15.78
CA PHE A 364 9.07 -0.68 14.60
C PHE A 364 10.32 -1.56 14.67
N ASP A 365 10.40 -2.59 13.84
CA ASP A 365 11.50 -3.55 13.86
C ASP A 365 12.48 -3.28 12.72
N VAL A 366 13.74 -3.01 13.07
CA VAL A 366 14.83 -2.79 12.12
C VAL A 366 15.97 -3.80 12.32
N SER A 367 15.74 -4.83 13.14
CA SER A 367 16.75 -5.84 13.48
C SER A 367 17.20 -6.68 12.29
N GLN A 368 16.36 -6.82 11.26
CA GLN A 368 16.66 -7.59 10.05
C GLN A 368 17.19 -6.73 8.89
N THR A 369 17.43 -5.44 9.10
CA THR A 369 18.09 -4.58 8.11
C THR A 369 19.58 -4.91 7.99
N THR A 370 20.21 -4.55 6.86
CA THR A 370 21.66 -4.76 6.68
C THR A 370 22.46 -4.00 7.73
N SER A 371 22.20 -2.70 7.91
CA SER A 371 23.05 -1.79 8.70
C SER A 371 22.34 -1.08 9.87
N GLY A 372 21.11 -1.45 10.19
CA GLY A 372 20.26 -0.71 11.12
C GLY A 372 19.44 0.38 10.43
N PHE A 373 19.06 1.41 11.18
CA PHE A 373 18.20 2.48 10.69
C PHE A 373 18.75 3.85 11.07
N THR A 374 18.79 4.76 10.10
CA THR A 374 19.20 6.16 10.33
C THR A 374 17.98 7.06 10.23
N VAL A 375 17.62 7.71 11.33
CA VAL A 375 16.64 8.81 11.35
C VAL A 375 17.36 10.04 10.78
N LYS A 376 17.04 10.45 9.56
CA LYS A 376 17.68 11.61 8.91
C LYS A 376 17.25 12.93 9.55
N ALA A 377 17.97 14.01 9.29
CA ALA A 377 17.69 15.35 9.82
C ALA A 377 16.27 15.86 9.53
N THR A 378 15.66 15.43 8.43
CA THR A 378 14.30 15.80 8.04
C THR A 378 13.22 14.88 8.62
N GLN A 379 13.61 13.91 9.45
CA GLN A 379 12.74 12.87 9.99
C GLN A 379 12.64 12.99 11.51
N SER A 380 11.54 12.46 12.02
CA SER A 380 11.37 12.25 13.45
C SER A 380 10.89 10.84 13.74
N ILE A 381 11.23 10.32 14.92
CA ILE A 381 10.59 9.12 15.47
C ILE A 381 10.06 9.42 16.87
N GLY A 382 8.86 8.94 17.16
CA GLY A 382 8.15 9.26 18.40
C GLY A 382 7.09 8.22 18.77
N GLY A 383 6.27 8.56 19.77
CA GLY A 383 5.25 7.67 20.32
C GLY A 383 5.67 7.00 21.64
N ALA A 384 4.90 6.00 22.06
CA ALA A 384 5.09 5.22 23.30
C ALA A 384 5.37 3.73 23.03
N GLY A 385 5.65 3.39 21.78
CA GLY A 385 5.88 2.03 21.34
C GLY A 385 7.34 1.61 21.48
N LYS A 386 7.73 0.63 20.65
CA LYS A 386 9.06 0.03 20.70
C LYS A 386 9.77 0.08 19.35
N VAL A 387 11.04 0.48 19.35
CA VAL A 387 11.96 0.30 18.24
C VAL A 387 12.85 -0.90 18.55
N LEU A 388 12.74 -1.98 17.79
CA LEU A 388 13.55 -3.18 17.96
C LEU A 388 14.77 -3.12 17.03
N SER A 389 15.97 -3.10 17.60
CA SER A 389 17.23 -2.93 16.88
C SER A 389 18.31 -3.95 17.30
N THR A 390 17.92 -5.14 17.75
CA THR A 390 18.85 -6.20 18.17
C THR A 390 20.03 -6.36 17.20
N SER A 391 21.25 -6.23 17.72
CA SER A 391 22.52 -6.30 16.95
C SER A 391 22.65 -5.29 15.81
N LYS A 392 21.85 -4.22 15.82
CA LYS A 392 21.86 -3.12 14.87
C LYS A 392 22.00 -1.78 15.61
N THR A 393 22.20 -0.72 14.84
CA THR A 393 22.27 0.64 15.37
C THR A 393 21.07 1.44 14.86
N LEU A 394 20.37 2.11 15.78
CA LEU A 394 19.48 3.22 15.49
C LEU A 394 20.32 4.50 15.57
N THR A 395 20.66 5.06 14.40
CA THR A 395 21.42 6.30 14.29
C THR A 395 20.47 7.49 14.22
N LEU A 396 20.62 8.46 15.09
CA LEU A 396 19.75 9.64 15.15
C LEU A 396 20.47 10.88 14.62
N ASN A 397 20.08 11.34 13.43
CA ASN A 397 20.47 12.64 12.88
C ASN A 397 19.29 13.62 12.80
N GLY A 398 18.08 13.17 13.15
CA GLY A 398 16.85 13.96 13.19
C GLY A 398 16.29 14.07 14.61
N ALA A 399 14.96 14.08 14.75
CA ALA A 399 14.31 14.30 16.04
C ALA A 399 13.81 13.02 16.71
N LEU A 400 14.02 12.89 18.02
CA LEU A 400 13.31 11.97 18.90
C LEU A 400 12.20 12.70 19.66
N LYS A 401 10.96 12.21 19.55
CA LYS A 401 9.76 12.84 20.12
C LYS A 401 8.91 11.81 20.87
N PRO A 402 9.42 11.22 21.97
CA PRO A 402 8.61 10.34 22.81
C PRO A 402 7.32 11.03 23.26
N SER A 403 6.25 10.25 23.40
CA SER A 403 4.98 10.70 23.99
C SER A 403 4.55 9.64 25.02
N GLY A 404 5.01 9.77 26.26
CA GLY A 404 5.18 8.67 27.20
C GLY A 404 6.57 8.06 27.10
N THR A 405 6.69 6.74 27.27
CA THR A 405 7.98 6.03 27.18
C THR A 405 8.15 5.39 25.80
N LEU A 406 9.11 5.87 25.02
CA LEU A 406 9.55 5.21 23.80
C LEU A 406 10.65 4.20 24.15
N THR A 407 10.49 2.94 23.78
CA THR A 407 11.48 1.89 24.06
C THR A 407 12.41 1.68 22.88
N VAL A 408 13.73 1.65 23.11
CA VAL A 408 14.73 1.14 22.15
C VAL A 408 15.25 -0.20 22.68
N ASP A 409 14.96 -1.26 21.94
CA ASP A 409 15.13 -2.63 22.39
C ASP A 409 16.26 -3.32 21.63
N GLY A 410 17.31 -3.71 22.37
CA GLY A 410 18.54 -4.25 21.81
C GLY A 410 19.34 -3.27 20.94
N GLY A 411 20.59 -3.63 20.65
CA GLY A 411 21.45 -2.86 19.75
C GLY A 411 22.03 -1.57 20.36
N ALA A 412 22.19 -0.52 19.55
CA ALA A 412 22.72 0.76 19.97
C ALA A 412 21.82 1.92 19.53
N LEU A 413 21.56 2.86 20.43
CA LEU A 413 21.09 4.21 20.09
C LEU A 413 22.32 5.12 19.96
N ALA A 414 22.66 5.50 18.73
CA ALA A 414 23.79 6.36 18.44
C ALA A 414 23.32 7.75 18.03
N LEU A 415 23.72 8.78 18.78
CA LEU A 415 23.33 10.16 18.51
C LEU A 415 24.33 10.81 17.56
N GLY A 416 23.84 11.32 16.44
CA GLY A 416 24.61 12.17 15.54
C GLY A 416 24.56 13.64 15.97
N SER A 417 25.42 14.46 15.36
CA SER A 417 25.59 15.88 15.70
C SER A 417 24.37 16.78 15.42
N SER A 418 23.33 16.25 14.77
CA SER A 418 22.07 16.95 14.48
C SER A 418 20.87 16.34 15.19
N ALA A 419 21.13 15.42 16.13
CA ALA A 419 20.10 14.84 16.98
C ALA A 419 19.38 15.94 17.76
N THR A 420 18.04 15.92 17.72
CA THR A 420 17.21 16.80 18.54
C THR A 420 16.19 15.99 19.32
N PHE A 421 15.71 16.53 20.43
CA PHE A 421 14.82 15.84 21.34
C PHE A 421 13.64 16.73 21.71
N THR A 422 12.47 16.13 21.91
CA THR A 422 11.32 16.81 22.48
C THR A 422 10.77 15.99 23.64
N PHE A 423 10.62 16.62 24.80
CA PHE A 423 10.11 15.98 26.00
C PHE A 423 9.05 16.85 26.68
N THR A 424 7.98 16.22 27.14
CA THR A 424 7.02 16.78 28.10
C THR A 424 7.43 16.37 29.50
N LEU A 425 7.64 17.35 30.38
CA LEU A 425 8.09 17.15 31.77
C LEU A 425 6.93 17.34 32.75
N GLY A 426 6.73 16.41 33.66
CA GLY A 426 5.68 16.46 34.69
C GLY A 426 5.71 15.24 35.59
N THR A 427 4.61 14.94 36.27
CA THR A 427 4.48 13.71 37.08
C THR A 427 4.67 12.45 36.25
N THR A 428 4.12 12.46 35.03
CA THR A 428 4.38 11.47 33.98
C THR A 428 5.15 12.16 32.88
N SER A 429 6.47 12.02 32.91
CA SER A 429 7.34 12.63 31.90
C SER A 429 7.55 11.71 30.71
N ASP A 430 7.72 12.31 29.55
CA ASP A 430 8.21 11.61 28.38
C ASP A 430 9.62 11.07 28.67
N SER A 431 9.93 9.89 28.15
CA SER A 431 11.23 9.25 28.38
C SER A 431 11.58 8.30 27.23
N ILE A 432 12.88 7.99 27.13
CA ILE A 432 13.40 6.90 26.30
C ILE A 432 13.94 5.82 27.22
N LEU A 433 13.49 4.59 27.03
CA LEU A 433 13.95 3.43 27.77
C LEU A 433 14.74 2.50 26.86
N LEU A 434 15.98 2.20 27.23
CA LEU A 434 16.83 1.21 26.58
C LEU A 434 16.67 -0.14 27.29
N THR A 435 16.47 -1.21 26.55
CA THR A 435 16.26 -2.56 27.10
C THR A 435 17.11 -3.63 26.40
N ASN A 436 17.18 -4.81 27.03
CA ASN A 436 17.80 -6.02 26.46
C ASN A 436 19.22 -5.81 25.91
N GLY A 437 20.06 -5.17 26.73
CA GLY A 437 21.46 -4.91 26.38
C GLY A 437 21.67 -3.72 25.46
N ALA A 438 20.63 -2.94 25.14
CA ALA A 438 20.77 -1.73 24.34
C ALA A 438 21.78 -0.74 24.96
N THR A 439 22.60 -0.13 24.11
CA THR A 439 23.65 0.83 24.48
C THR A 439 23.29 2.25 24.02
N LEU A 440 23.86 3.25 24.67
CA LEU A 440 23.72 4.66 24.31
C LEU A 440 25.09 5.25 23.94
N ALA A 441 25.19 5.87 22.76
CA ALA A 441 26.38 6.62 22.35
C ALA A 441 26.00 8.08 22.10
N LEU A 442 26.48 8.98 22.96
CA LEU A 442 26.20 10.42 22.90
C LEU A 442 27.03 11.16 21.84
N GLY A 443 28.10 10.54 21.33
CA GLY A 443 29.05 11.19 20.43
C GLY A 443 30.10 12.02 21.18
N SER A 444 30.65 13.03 20.51
CA SER A 444 31.91 13.70 20.91
C SER A 444 31.71 15.04 21.63
N GLY A 445 30.76 15.16 22.55
CA GLY A 445 30.63 16.37 23.37
C GLY A 445 29.91 17.53 22.71
N THR A 446 29.02 17.25 21.76
CA THR A 446 28.23 18.27 21.05
C THR A 446 26.78 18.35 21.53
N LEU A 447 26.32 17.37 22.31
CA LEU A 447 24.95 17.33 22.82
C LEU A 447 24.78 18.31 24.00
N GLY A 448 24.10 19.42 23.75
CA GLY A 448 23.83 20.48 24.72
C GLY A 448 22.34 20.73 24.94
N PHE A 449 22.00 21.66 25.84
CA PHE A 449 20.62 22.00 26.20
C PHE A 449 19.81 22.48 25.00
N SER A 450 20.44 23.16 24.04
CA SER A 450 19.78 23.66 22.82
C SER A 450 19.25 22.57 21.89
N ASP A 451 19.75 21.33 22.03
CA ASP A 451 19.28 20.19 21.24
C ASP A 451 17.96 19.62 21.78
N PHE A 452 17.50 20.11 22.94
CA PHE A 452 16.29 19.67 23.61
C PHE A 452 15.23 20.76 23.60
N ALA A 453 14.03 20.40 23.15
CA ALA A 453 12.82 21.17 23.33
C ALA A 453 12.01 20.57 24.49
N PHE A 454 11.96 21.28 25.63
CA PHE A 454 11.17 20.86 26.77
C PHE A 454 9.83 21.60 26.82
N THR A 455 8.76 20.86 27.08
CA THR A 455 7.45 21.41 27.42
C THR A 455 7.07 20.97 28.83
N THR A 456 6.39 21.82 29.58
CA THR A 456 5.99 21.51 30.97
C THR A 456 4.53 21.04 30.99
N GLY A 457 4.30 19.84 31.50
CA GLY A 457 2.99 19.24 31.75
C GLY A 457 2.53 19.37 33.19
N ALA A 458 1.45 18.65 33.52
CA ALA A 458 0.86 18.65 34.85
C ALA A 458 1.86 18.13 35.90
N GLY A 459 1.96 18.85 37.01
CA GLY A 459 2.84 18.50 38.14
C GLY A 459 4.34 18.68 37.86
N PHE A 460 4.71 19.48 36.85
CA PHE A 460 6.07 19.95 36.69
C PHE A 460 6.52 20.75 37.93
N ALA A 461 7.65 20.34 38.52
CA ALA A 461 8.28 20.99 39.67
C ALA A 461 9.81 20.80 39.61
N SER A 462 10.53 21.39 40.57
CA SER A 462 11.96 21.12 40.76
C SER A 462 12.21 19.65 41.09
N GLY A 463 13.27 19.08 40.52
CA GLY A 463 13.61 17.67 40.68
C GLY A 463 14.47 17.18 39.52
N THR A 464 14.73 15.88 39.49
CA THR A 464 15.48 15.23 38.42
C THR A 464 14.52 14.49 37.49
N TYR A 465 14.56 14.82 36.21
CA TYR A 465 13.78 14.16 35.16
C TYR A 465 14.71 13.23 34.38
N VAL A 466 14.32 11.95 34.28
CA VAL A 466 15.09 10.95 33.53
C VAL A 466 14.66 11.01 32.06
N LEU A 467 15.55 11.44 31.18
CA LEU A 467 15.26 11.61 29.75
C LEU A 467 15.53 10.32 28.98
N ILE A 468 16.67 9.69 29.26
CA ILE A 468 17.09 8.42 28.65
C ILE A 468 17.64 7.52 29.76
N SER A 469 17.19 6.26 29.80
CA SER A 469 17.59 5.31 30.85
C SER A 469 17.75 3.88 30.36
N GLY A 470 18.29 3.01 31.21
CA GLY A 470 18.35 1.56 30.97
C GLY A 470 19.49 1.11 30.05
N ALA A 471 20.37 2.02 29.65
CA ALA A 471 21.50 1.69 28.80
C ALA A 471 22.45 0.70 29.52
N SER A 472 22.80 -0.40 28.86
CA SER A 472 23.80 -1.35 29.35
C SER A 472 25.21 -0.77 29.35
N SER A 473 25.45 0.19 28.48
CA SER A 473 26.65 1.01 28.39
C SER A 473 26.29 2.38 27.83
N LEU A 474 26.89 3.43 28.40
CA LEU A 474 26.81 4.81 27.93
C LEU A 474 28.21 5.28 27.56
N THR A 475 28.38 5.78 26.33
CA THR A 475 29.65 6.31 25.82
C THR A 475 29.49 7.71 25.26
N GLY A 476 30.60 8.43 25.13
CA GLY A 476 30.61 9.83 24.69
C GLY A 476 30.45 10.82 25.83
N SER A 477 30.24 12.09 25.48
CA SER A 477 30.08 13.18 26.45
C SER A 477 29.02 14.18 26.00
N LEU A 478 28.51 14.95 26.97
CA LEU A 478 27.70 16.14 26.70
C LEU A 478 28.59 17.33 26.33
N ASP A 479 27.99 18.38 25.78
CA ASP A 479 28.64 19.67 25.58
C ASP A 479 28.78 20.42 26.91
N ALA A 480 29.95 20.30 27.52
CA ALA A 480 30.24 20.90 28.83
C ALA A 480 30.04 22.44 28.88
N ALA A 481 30.07 23.12 27.73
CA ALA A 481 29.84 24.57 27.68
C ALA A 481 28.35 24.94 27.65
N ASN A 482 27.48 24.03 27.22
CA ASN A 482 26.09 24.34 26.87
C ASN A 482 25.06 23.43 27.58
N LEU A 483 25.29 23.05 28.84
CA LEU A 483 24.42 22.11 29.58
C LEU A 483 23.15 22.72 30.18
N THR A 484 23.08 24.05 30.32
CA THR A 484 22.05 24.73 31.12
C THR A 484 21.12 25.59 30.27
N GLY A 485 19.85 25.65 30.63
CA GLY A 485 18.88 26.59 30.04
C GLY A 485 17.65 26.81 30.92
N SER A 486 16.81 27.77 30.54
CA SER A 486 15.61 28.15 31.30
C SER A 486 14.40 27.31 30.90
N LEU A 487 13.55 27.02 31.88
CA LEU A 487 12.27 26.30 31.79
C LEU A 487 11.18 27.12 32.51
N GLY A 488 11.00 28.38 32.10
CA GLY A 488 10.15 29.32 32.82
C GLY A 488 10.88 29.87 34.06
N SER A 489 10.33 29.67 35.26
CA SER A 489 10.95 30.10 36.52
C SER A 489 12.01 29.14 37.08
N TYR A 490 12.42 28.16 36.27
CA TYR A 490 13.35 27.11 36.65
C TYR A 490 14.55 27.10 35.71
N THR A 491 15.70 26.68 36.22
CA THR A 491 16.88 26.34 35.42
C THR A 491 16.95 24.82 35.30
N GLY A 492 17.06 24.32 34.07
CA GLY A 492 17.37 22.92 33.79
C GLY A 492 18.85 22.77 33.45
N THR A 493 19.48 21.73 34.00
CA THR A 493 20.87 21.35 33.72
C THR A 493 20.93 19.90 33.28
N LEU A 494 21.41 19.65 32.06
CA LEU A 494 21.67 18.30 31.58
C LEU A 494 22.83 17.66 32.35
N ALA A 495 22.69 16.38 32.69
CA ALA A 495 23.71 15.62 33.36
C ALA A 495 23.65 14.14 32.99
N ILE A 496 24.77 13.45 33.20
CA ILE A 496 24.84 11.99 33.17
C ILE A 496 24.81 11.51 34.62
N ASP A 497 23.86 10.64 34.95
CA ASP A 497 23.76 9.99 36.26
C ASP A 497 23.79 8.47 36.08
N GLY A 498 24.94 7.86 36.39
CA GLY A 498 25.24 6.47 36.03
C GLY A 498 25.16 6.25 34.53
N SER A 499 24.26 5.35 34.10
CA SER A 499 23.99 5.07 32.68
C SER A 499 22.78 5.85 32.13
N ASN A 500 22.31 6.87 32.84
CA ASN A 500 21.13 7.64 32.45
C ASN A 500 21.52 9.06 31.99
N LEU A 501 20.77 9.58 31.02
CA LEU A 501 20.75 11.01 30.71
C LEU A 501 19.59 11.64 31.47
N VAL A 502 19.90 12.65 32.27
CA VAL A 502 18.92 13.32 33.15
C VAL A 502 18.94 14.83 32.96
N LEU A 503 17.84 15.46 33.34
CA LEU A 503 17.70 16.91 33.46
C LEU A 503 17.42 17.27 34.92
N ASN A 504 18.34 17.97 35.55
CA ASN A 504 18.18 18.48 36.90
C ASN A 504 17.53 19.87 36.84
N VAL A 505 16.35 20.00 37.42
CA VAL A 505 15.54 21.22 37.40
C VAL A 505 15.52 21.81 38.80
N VAL A 506 16.00 23.05 38.92
CA VAL A 506 16.00 23.82 40.17
C VAL A 506 15.30 25.15 39.97
N PRO A 507 14.67 25.74 41.01
CA PRO A 507 14.14 27.09 40.90
C PRO A 507 15.27 28.07 40.55
N GLU A 508 15.01 29.05 39.69
CA GLU A 508 15.97 30.12 39.45
C GLU A 508 16.31 30.82 40.78
N PRO A 509 17.59 31.09 41.08
CA PRO A 509 17.94 31.77 42.31
C PRO A 509 17.25 33.14 42.33
N GLY A 510 16.38 33.34 43.32
CA GLY A 510 15.64 34.60 43.46
C GLY A 510 16.60 35.79 43.45
N SER A 511 16.22 36.87 42.78
CA SER A 511 17.03 38.09 42.64
C SER A 511 17.53 38.65 43.98
N THR A 512 16.84 38.37 45.10
CA THR A 512 17.26 38.69 46.46
C THR A 512 18.48 37.90 46.94
N ALA A 513 18.64 36.63 46.55
CA ALA A 513 19.79 35.80 46.90
C ALA A 513 21.06 36.26 46.17
N LEU A 514 20.95 36.65 44.89
CA LEU A 514 22.06 37.25 44.15
C LEU A 514 22.46 38.63 44.71
N VAL A 515 21.49 39.47 45.08
CA VAL A 515 21.77 40.77 45.70
C VAL A 515 22.42 40.60 47.08
N ALA A 516 22.02 39.62 47.88
CA ALA A 516 22.64 39.32 49.18
C ALA A 516 24.11 38.86 49.03
N LEU A 517 24.41 37.98 48.07
CA LEU A 517 25.79 37.57 47.77
C LEU A 517 26.65 38.71 47.20
N GLY A 518 26.08 39.51 46.30
CA GLY A 518 26.75 40.69 45.73
C GLY A 518 27.05 41.76 46.79
N SER A 519 26.12 42.00 47.72
CA SER A 519 26.32 42.96 48.81
C SER A 519 27.32 42.45 49.86
N LEU A 520 27.38 41.14 50.14
CA LEU A 520 28.45 40.53 50.94
C LEU A 520 29.84 40.69 50.30
N LEU A 521 29.96 40.51 48.98
CA LEU A 521 31.23 40.69 48.26
C LEU A 521 31.69 42.16 48.27
N VAL A 522 30.77 43.12 48.10
CA VAL A 522 31.05 44.55 48.20
C VAL A 522 31.50 44.94 49.62
N ILE A 523 30.93 44.32 50.67
CA ILE A 523 31.35 44.54 52.07
C ILE A 523 32.77 43.98 52.31
N VAL A 524 33.12 42.83 51.74
CA VAL A 524 34.47 42.25 51.85
C VAL A 524 35.51 43.07 51.11
N ILE A 525 35.18 43.62 49.94
CA ILE A 525 36.09 44.49 49.16
C ILE A 525 36.28 45.85 49.87
N ARG A 526 35.21 46.44 50.44
CA ARG A 526 35.34 47.68 51.24
C ARG A 526 36.20 47.51 52.49
N ARG A 527 36.14 46.36 53.17
CA ARG A 527 37.00 46.07 54.33
C ARG A 527 38.48 45.94 53.98
N ARG A 528 38.83 45.51 52.77
CA ARG A 528 40.24 45.41 52.33
C ARG A 528 40.86 46.74 51.91
N HIS A 529 40.06 47.72 51.47
CA HIS A 529 40.55 49.06 51.15
C HIS A 529 40.68 50.02 52.35
N SER A 530 40.30 49.59 53.56
CA SER A 530 40.39 50.42 54.77
C SER A 530 41.62 50.10 55.64
N VAL A 531 42.61 49.36 55.12
CA VAL A 531 43.85 48.95 55.84
C VAL A 531 45.11 49.26 55.01
N ALA A 532 45.14 50.37 54.28
CA ALA A 532 46.35 50.91 53.65
C ALA A 532 46.53 52.37 54.03
#